data_AF-A0A1T0CPZ3-F1
#
_entry.id   AF-A0A1T0CPZ3-F1
#
_cell.length_a   1.000
_cell.length_b   1.000
_cell.length_c   1.000
_cell.angle_alpha   90.00
_cell.angle_beta   90.00
_cell.angle_gamma   90.00
#
_symmetry.space_group_name_H-M   'P 1'
#
loop_
_entity.id
_entity.type
_entity.pdbx_description
1 polymer ?
#
loop_
_entity_poly.entity_id
_entity_poly.type
_entity_poly.pdbx_seq_one_letter_code
_entity_poly.pdbx_strand_id
1 'polypeptide(L)'
;MDLLSIQIYVLAVLTVVIVGLLFILIKQRKEHQQYRIEKDIEISNALNEMMRQKEEFHAEQIKFTEEFQAKLAQKEEQIIQQKMEYSKEKEQAIKQAKKYALDAQRNKVKGQVSENFIPFMQGFEYQASDCHFFGNPIDYIVYNNVHRYVDGECAFDDVSIVFLEVKTGKASLNERQKAIRDAIAQGKVRFEMVRMLEDTSIITEEIVECGQEGFAIDRRQLDNNPLSRANEKWTEEEEWALVESYDNGLNYYQLAAIHKRTAQAIISRLKKMGKIA
;
A
#
# COMPACT_ATOMS: atom_id res chain seq x y z
N MET A 1 -134.79 -33.05 -44.30
CA MET A 1 -133.43 -32.53 -44.54
C MET A 1 -132.71 -33.54 -45.38
N ASP A 2 -132.23 -33.14 -46.54
CA ASP A 2 -131.53 -34.03 -47.46
C ASP A 2 -130.16 -34.40 -46.87
N LEU A 3 -129.74 -35.65 -47.07
CA LEU A 3 -128.46 -36.18 -46.56
C LEU A 3 -127.26 -35.29 -46.92
N LEU A 4 -127.33 -34.65 -48.09
CA LEU A 4 -126.35 -33.68 -48.59
C LEU A 4 -126.22 -32.44 -47.68
N SER A 5 -127.33 -31.91 -47.15
CA SER A 5 -127.31 -30.72 -46.28
C SER A 5 -126.63 -30.99 -44.93
N ILE A 6 -126.83 -32.19 -44.36
CA ILE A 6 -126.18 -32.60 -43.10
C ILE A 6 -124.67 -32.78 -43.31
N GLN A 7 -124.25 -33.39 -44.43
CA GLN A 7 -122.84 -33.56 -44.78
C GLN A 7 -122.13 -32.21 -44.96
N ILE A 8 -122.76 -31.24 -45.63
CA ILE A 8 -122.21 -29.88 -45.80
C ILE A 8 -122.02 -29.19 -44.44
N TYR A 9 -122.99 -29.28 -43.54
CA TYR A 9 -122.89 -28.68 -42.21
C TYR A 9 -121.78 -29.31 -41.36
N VAL A 10 -121.68 -30.64 -41.33
CA VAL A 10 -120.62 -31.36 -40.60
C VAL A 10 -119.24 -30.98 -41.14
N LEU A 11 -119.07 -30.88 -42.46
CA LEU A 11 -117.82 -30.43 -43.08
C LEU A 11 -117.50 -28.97 -42.71
N ALA A 12 -118.48 -28.07 -42.71
CA ALA A 12 -118.29 -26.68 -42.32
C ALA A 12 -117.88 -26.53 -40.85
N VAL A 13 -118.45 -27.33 -39.94
CA VAL A 13 -118.05 -27.34 -38.54
C VAL A 13 -116.64 -27.91 -38.39
N LEU A 14 -116.32 -28.99 -39.10
CA LEU A 14 -115.01 -29.64 -39.06
C LEU A 14 -113.90 -28.71 -39.59
N THR A 15 -114.15 -27.95 -40.67
CA THR A 15 -113.18 -26.98 -41.19
C THR A 15 -112.92 -25.85 -40.21
N VAL A 16 -113.95 -25.31 -39.54
CA VAL A 16 -113.78 -24.28 -38.50
C VAL A 16 -112.95 -24.80 -37.33
N VAL A 17 -113.22 -26.03 -36.87
CA VAL A 17 -112.44 -26.67 -35.80
C VAL A 17 -110.99 -26.89 -36.22
N ILE A 18 -110.75 -27.39 -37.44
CA ILE A 18 -109.39 -27.59 -37.97
C ILE A 18 -108.64 -26.27 -38.07
N VAL A 19 -109.28 -25.21 -38.58
CA VAL A 19 -108.67 -23.87 -38.67
C VAL A 19 -108.33 -23.32 -37.28
N GLY A 20 -109.20 -23.52 -36.29
CA GLY A 20 -108.94 -23.14 -34.90
C GLY A 20 -107.75 -23.89 -34.30
N LEU A 21 -107.67 -25.21 -34.51
CA LEU A 21 -106.54 -26.03 -34.06
C LEU A 21 -105.22 -25.62 -34.76
N LEU A 22 -105.26 -25.38 -36.07
CA LEU A 22 -104.10 -24.88 -36.82
C LEU A 22 -103.62 -23.53 -36.29
N PHE A 23 -104.54 -22.62 -35.97
CA PHE A 23 -104.21 -21.33 -35.40
C PHE A 23 -103.52 -21.46 -34.04
N ILE A 24 -104.03 -22.33 -33.16
CA ILE A 24 -103.42 -22.64 -31.86
C ILE A 24 -102.00 -23.20 -32.03
N LEU A 25 -101.82 -24.16 -32.95
CA LEU A 25 -100.51 -24.74 -33.22
C LEU A 25 -99.51 -23.71 -33.78
N ILE A 26 -99.95 -22.84 -34.69
CA ILE A 26 -99.12 -21.76 -35.24
C ILE A 26 -98.71 -20.78 -34.13
N LYS A 27 -99.65 -20.41 -33.24
CA LYS A 27 -99.38 -19.51 -32.13
C LYS A 27 -98.38 -20.13 -31.15
N GLN A 28 -98.60 -21.36 -30.70
CA GLN A 28 -97.67 -22.08 -29.82
C GLN A 28 -96.28 -22.22 -30.44
N ARG A 29 -96.21 -22.53 -31.74
CA ARG A 29 -94.92 -22.62 -32.44
C ARG A 29 -94.18 -21.29 -32.47
N LYS A 30 -94.88 -20.17 -32.70
CA LYS A 30 -94.28 -18.83 -32.69
C LYS A 30 -93.76 -18.44 -31.31
N GLU A 31 -94.54 -18.68 -30.26
CA GLU A 31 -94.12 -18.42 -28.87
C GLU A 31 -92.90 -19.26 -28.48
N HIS A 32 -92.89 -20.56 -28.79
CA HIS A 32 -91.72 -21.41 -28.58
C HIS A 32 -90.50 -20.97 -29.39
N GLN A 33 -90.68 -20.53 -30.64
CA GLN A 33 -89.57 -20.02 -31.44
C GLN A 33 -89.00 -18.72 -30.87
N GLN A 34 -89.84 -17.80 -30.42
CA GLN A 34 -89.40 -16.57 -29.77
C GLN A 34 -88.62 -16.86 -28.49
N TYR A 35 -89.13 -17.75 -27.64
CA TYR A 35 -88.42 -18.18 -26.43
C TYR A 35 -87.04 -18.80 -26.72
N ARG A 36 -86.95 -19.61 -27.78
CA ARG A 36 -85.66 -20.20 -28.20
C ARG A 36 -84.68 -19.13 -28.67
N ILE A 37 -85.14 -18.18 -29.49
CA ILE A 37 -84.32 -17.06 -29.97
C ILE A 37 -83.83 -16.21 -28.81
N GLU A 38 -84.71 -15.89 -27.85
CA GLU A 38 -84.35 -15.11 -26.66
C GLU A 38 -83.26 -15.80 -25.83
N LYS A 39 -83.42 -17.12 -25.58
CA LYS A 39 -82.39 -17.90 -24.88
C LYS A 39 -81.07 -18.02 -25.65
N ASP A 40 -81.12 -18.20 -26.97
CA ASP A 40 -79.91 -18.26 -27.78
C ASP A 40 -79.16 -16.91 -27.77
N ILE A 41 -79.89 -15.78 -27.75
CA ILE A 41 -79.31 -14.44 -27.58
C ILE A 41 -78.68 -14.30 -26.19
N GLU A 42 -79.36 -14.74 -25.13
CA GLU A 42 -78.84 -14.68 -23.76
C GLU A 42 -77.54 -15.50 -23.62
N ILE A 43 -77.52 -16.73 -24.16
CA ILE A 43 -76.33 -17.59 -24.18
C ILE A 43 -75.21 -16.95 -25.01
N SER A 44 -75.52 -16.39 -26.18
CA SER A 44 -74.52 -15.73 -27.02
C SER A 44 -73.91 -14.51 -26.33
N ASN A 45 -74.72 -13.72 -25.62
CA ASN A 45 -74.24 -12.56 -24.87
C ASN A 45 -73.32 -12.98 -23.72
N ALA A 46 -73.74 -13.98 -22.92
CA ALA A 46 -72.93 -14.53 -21.84
C ALA A 46 -71.60 -15.13 -22.34
N LEU A 47 -71.63 -15.82 -23.49
CA LEU A 47 -70.42 -16.37 -24.12
C LEU A 47 -69.47 -15.24 -24.57
N ASN A 48 -70.00 -14.19 -25.20
CA ASN A 48 -69.19 -13.05 -25.63
C ASN A 48 -68.55 -12.32 -24.44
N GLU A 49 -69.28 -12.19 -23.33
CA GLU A 49 -68.76 -11.58 -22.10
C GLU A 49 -67.65 -12.43 -21.47
N MET A 50 -67.84 -13.75 -21.40
CA MET A 50 -66.78 -14.67 -20.95
C MET A 50 -65.54 -14.64 -21.85
N MET A 51 -65.72 -14.59 -23.18
CA MET A 51 -64.60 -14.49 -24.11
C MET A 51 -63.81 -13.20 -23.92
N ARG A 52 -64.51 -12.07 -23.75
CA ARG A 52 -63.88 -10.79 -23.49
C ARG A 52 -63.10 -10.79 -22.17
N GLN A 53 -63.68 -11.30 -21.09
CA GLN A 53 -62.99 -11.43 -19.81
C GLN A 53 -61.74 -12.32 -19.92
N LYS A 54 -61.83 -13.41 -20.68
CA LYS A 54 -60.70 -14.32 -20.92
C LYS A 54 -59.58 -13.61 -21.71
N GLU A 55 -59.92 -12.83 -22.73
CA GLU A 55 -58.96 -12.07 -23.51
C GLU A 55 -58.28 -10.97 -22.68
N GLU A 56 -59.05 -10.24 -21.88
CA GLU A 56 -58.53 -9.20 -20.96
C GLU A 56 -57.57 -9.82 -19.94
N PHE A 57 -57.93 -10.96 -19.34
CA PHE A 57 -57.06 -11.68 -18.42
C PHE A 57 -55.76 -12.16 -19.08
N HIS A 58 -55.83 -12.68 -20.31
CA HIS A 58 -54.64 -13.09 -21.05
C HIS A 58 -53.73 -11.91 -21.38
N ALA A 59 -54.31 -10.77 -21.80
CA ALA A 59 -53.54 -9.56 -22.08
C ALA A 59 -52.83 -9.04 -20.82
N GLU A 60 -53.51 -9.08 -19.67
CA GLU A 60 -52.93 -8.67 -18.39
C GLU A 60 -51.77 -9.59 -17.96
N GLN A 61 -51.92 -10.91 -18.12
CA GLN A 61 -50.84 -11.86 -17.83
C GLN A 61 -49.62 -11.67 -18.74
N ILE A 62 -49.83 -11.43 -20.03
CA ILE A 62 -48.74 -11.17 -20.98
C ILE A 62 -47.99 -9.93 -20.54
N LYS A 63 -48.70 -8.83 -20.27
CA LYS A 63 -48.09 -7.58 -19.83
C LYS A 63 -47.31 -7.74 -18.52
N PHE A 64 -47.87 -8.43 -17.54
CA PHE A 64 -47.19 -8.71 -16.27
C PHE A 64 -45.90 -9.53 -16.49
N THR A 65 -45.96 -10.54 -17.36
CA THR A 65 -44.80 -11.39 -17.68
C THR A 65 -43.70 -10.60 -18.37
N GLU A 66 -44.05 -9.76 -19.34
CA GLU A 66 -43.11 -8.88 -20.05
C GLU A 66 -42.44 -7.88 -19.09
N GLU A 67 -43.21 -7.23 -18.21
CA GLU A 67 -42.67 -6.31 -17.20
C GLU A 67 -41.73 -7.03 -16.22
N PHE A 68 -42.08 -8.25 -15.81
CA PHE A 68 -41.24 -9.05 -14.92
C PHE A 68 -39.94 -9.47 -15.61
N GLN A 69 -40.02 -9.94 -16.87
CA GLN A 69 -38.86 -10.29 -17.69
C GLN A 69 -37.91 -9.09 -17.88
N ALA A 70 -38.46 -7.91 -18.18
CA ALA A 70 -37.67 -6.68 -18.34
C ALA A 70 -36.94 -6.31 -17.03
N LYS A 71 -37.61 -6.41 -15.88
CA LYS A 71 -36.98 -6.16 -14.57
C LYS A 71 -35.87 -7.16 -14.25
N LEU A 72 -36.05 -8.42 -14.62
CA LEU A 72 -35.01 -9.44 -14.44
C LEU A 72 -33.78 -9.14 -15.30
N ALA A 73 -33.98 -8.88 -16.59
CA ALA A 73 -32.89 -8.55 -17.51
C ALA A 73 -32.09 -7.32 -17.03
N GLN A 74 -32.79 -6.28 -16.56
CA GLN A 74 -32.14 -5.08 -16.00
C GLN A 74 -31.30 -5.40 -14.75
N LYS A 75 -31.82 -6.23 -13.84
CA LYS A 75 -31.05 -6.65 -12.64
C LYS A 75 -29.83 -7.49 -13.00
N GLU A 76 -29.95 -8.38 -13.97
CA GLU A 76 -28.83 -9.20 -14.44
C GLU A 76 -27.73 -8.33 -15.04
N GLU A 77 -28.10 -7.33 -15.85
CA GLU A 77 -27.16 -6.38 -16.43
C GLU A 77 -26.44 -5.56 -15.34
N GLN A 78 -27.17 -5.08 -14.34
CA GLN A 78 -26.58 -4.37 -13.20
C GLN A 78 -25.55 -5.23 -12.44
N ILE A 79 -25.87 -6.51 -12.20
CA ILE A 79 -24.96 -7.45 -11.54
C ILE A 79 -23.70 -7.67 -12.38
N ILE A 80 -23.83 -7.79 -13.71
CA ILE A 80 -22.69 -7.96 -14.62
C ILE A 80 -21.80 -6.72 -14.60
N GLN A 81 -22.39 -5.53 -14.67
CA GLN A 81 -21.65 -4.27 -14.62
C GLN A 81 -20.88 -4.11 -13.32
N GLN A 82 -21.53 -4.34 -12.17
CA GLN A 82 -20.88 -4.30 -10.85
C GLN A 82 -19.73 -5.30 -10.75
N LYS A 83 -19.92 -6.53 -11.23
CA LYS A 83 -18.85 -7.55 -11.22
C LYS A 83 -17.66 -7.15 -12.08
N MET A 84 -17.90 -6.57 -13.26
CA MET A 84 -16.83 -6.11 -14.15
C MET A 84 -16.05 -4.94 -13.54
N GLU A 85 -16.75 -3.97 -12.96
CA GLU A 85 -16.13 -2.81 -12.31
C GLU A 85 -15.27 -3.23 -11.12
N TYR A 86 -15.82 -4.07 -10.23
CA TYR A 86 -15.08 -4.64 -9.11
C TYR A 86 -13.85 -5.45 -9.55
N SER A 87 -13.97 -6.23 -10.63
CA SER A 87 -12.83 -6.99 -11.16
C SER A 87 -11.72 -6.08 -11.67
N LYS A 88 -12.06 -4.97 -12.36
CA LYS A 88 -11.07 -4.00 -12.86
C LYS A 88 -10.35 -3.30 -11.72
N GLU A 89 -11.08 -2.84 -10.71
CA GLU A 89 -10.50 -2.20 -9.52
C GLU A 89 -9.54 -3.15 -8.80
N LYS A 90 -9.96 -4.40 -8.59
CA LYS A 90 -9.13 -5.42 -7.93
C LYS A 90 -7.85 -5.69 -8.70
N GLU A 91 -7.91 -5.81 -10.03
CA GLU A 91 -6.73 -6.03 -10.86
C GLU A 91 -5.74 -4.85 -10.78
N GLN A 92 -6.25 -3.62 -10.82
CA GLN A 92 -5.43 -2.42 -10.65
C GLN A 92 -4.77 -2.35 -9.27
N ALA A 93 -5.53 -2.63 -8.20
CA ALA A 93 -5.01 -2.67 -6.85
C ALA A 93 -3.90 -3.72 -6.68
N ILE A 94 -4.10 -4.93 -7.22
CA ILE A 94 -3.08 -5.99 -7.21
C ILE A 94 -1.83 -5.57 -7.98
N LYS A 95 -1.99 -4.94 -9.15
CA LYS A 95 -0.86 -4.47 -9.97
C LYS A 95 -0.06 -3.39 -9.26
N GLN A 96 -0.73 -2.44 -8.61
CA GLN A 96 -0.08 -1.41 -7.81
C GLN A 96 0.65 -2.02 -6.61
N ALA A 97 -0.01 -2.88 -5.83
CA ALA A 97 0.59 -3.54 -4.67
C ALA A 97 1.85 -4.35 -5.05
N LYS A 98 1.80 -5.08 -6.17
CA LYS A 98 2.98 -5.80 -6.70
C LYS A 98 4.12 -4.85 -7.06
N LYS A 99 3.82 -3.73 -7.72
CA LYS A 99 4.83 -2.72 -8.09
C LYS A 99 5.49 -2.14 -6.83
N TYR A 100 4.70 -1.71 -5.86
CA TYR A 100 5.20 -1.19 -4.58
C TYR A 100 6.05 -2.23 -3.82
N ALA A 101 5.61 -3.49 -3.76
CA ALA A 101 6.36 -4.56 -3.11
C ALA A 101 7.72 -4.82 -3.79
N LEU A 102 7.75 -4.84 -5.13
CA LEU A 102 8.98 -5.03 -5.89
C LEU A 102 9.95 -3.85 -5.74
N ASP A 103 9.45 -2.62 -5.75
CA ASP A 103 10.27 -1.43 -5.57
C ASP A 103 10.84 -1.36 -4.14
N ALA A 104 10.02 -1.68 -3.13
CA ALA A 104 10.46 -1.78 -1.73
C ALA A 104 11.51 -2.89 -1.53
N GLN A 105 11.29 -4.07 -2.12
CA GLN A 105 12.24 -5.19 -2.07
C GLN A 105 13.56 -4.83 -2.76
N ARG A 106 13.52 -4.21 -3.95
CA ARG A 106 14.72 -3.79 -4.68
C ARG A 106 15.54 -2.76 -3.89
N ASN A 107 14.88 -1.79 -3.26
CA ASN A 107 15.58 -0.78 -2.45
C ASN A 107 16.17 -1.38 -1.16
N LYS A 108 15.45 -2.30 -0.50
CA LYS A 108 15.93 -3.00 0.69
C LYS A 108 17.12 -3.92 0.38
N VAL A 109 17.02 -4.71 -0.69
CA VAL A 109 18.10 -5.60 -1.14
C VAL A 109 19.31 -4.81 -1.60
N LYS A 110 19.14 -3.72 -2.35
CA LYS A 110 20.25 -2.83 -2.71
C LYS A 110 20.92 -2.21 -1.49
N GLY A 111 20.16 -1.83 -0.46
CA GLY A 111 20.69 -1.34 0.81
C GLY A 111 21.56 -2.38 1.51
N GLN A 112 21.02 -3.58 1.72
CA GLN A 112 21.73 -4.68 2.41
C GLN A 112 22.95 -5.21 1.64
N VAL A 113 22.88 -5.26 0.30
CA VAL A 113 24.03 -5.62 -0.54
C VAL A 113 25.06 -4.50 -0.52
N SER A 114 24.66 -3.23 -0.52
CA SER A 114 25.63 -2.13 -0.41
C SER A 114 26.33 -2.18 0.94
N GLU A 115 25.59 -2.31 2.05
CA GLU A 115 26.14 -2.42 3.40
C GLU A 115 27.27 -3.46 3.45
N ASN A 116 27.02 -4.71 3.04
CA ASN A 116 28.01 -5.79 3.12
C ASN A 116 29.19 -5.68 2.13
N PHE A 117 29.05 -4.92 1.05
CA PHE A 117 30.05 -4.85 -0.03
C PHE A 117 30.84 -3.54 -0.05
N ILE A 118 30.53 -2.57 0.82
CA ILE A 118 31.27 -1.29 0.94
C ILE A 118 32.80 -1.48 1.01
N PRO A 119 33.35 -2.45 1.76
CA PRO A 119 34.80 -2.61 1.84
C PRO A 119 35.48 -2.91 0.50
N PHE A 120 34.73 -3.37 -0.51
CA PHE A 120 35.23 -3.68 -1.85
C PHE A 120 34.93 -2.59 -2.88
N MET A 121 34.28 -1.49 -2.49
CA MET A 121 33.94 -0.40 -3.40
C MET A 121 35.14 0.53 -3.66
N GLN A 122 35.23 1.07 -4.87
CA GLN A 122 36.26 2.02 -5.24
C GLN A 122 36.15 3.30 -4.40
N GLY A 123 37.28 3.73 -3.82
CA GLY A 123 37.36 4.94 -3.00
C GLY A 123 37.04 4.74 -1.52
N PHE A 124 36.83 3.50 -1.07
CA PHE A 124 36.76 3.18 0.34
C PHE A 124 38.14 3.31 1.00
N GLU A 125 38.20 3.95 2.16
CA GLU A 125 39.46 4.40 2.80
C GLU A 125 40.23 3.26 3.49
N TYR A 126 39.51 2.24 3.96
CA TYR A 126 40.09 1.16 4.77
C TYR A 126 40.34 -0.11 3.96
N GLN A 127 41.30 -0.92 4.42
CA GLN A 127 41.52 -2.24 3.85
C GLN A 127 40.34 -3.16 4.16
N ALA A 128 39.87 -3.90 3.15
CA ALA A 128 38.72 -4.77 3.30
C ALA A 128 38.91 -5.87 4.36
N SER A 129 40.15 -6.36 4.57
CA SER A 129 40.47 -7.35 5.59
C SER A 129 40.36 -6.84 7.03
N ASP A 130 40.47 -5.53 7.23
CA ASP A 130 40.38 -4.92 8.56
C ASP A 130 38.93 -4.64 8.95
N CYS A 131 38.00 -4.70 7.98
CA CYS A 131 36.58 -4.39 8.16
C CYS A 131 35.80 -5.62 8.63
N HIS A 132 35.34 -5.61 9.88
CA HIS A 132 34.56 -6.68 10.45
C HIS A 132 33.08 -6.28 10.52
N PHE A 133 32.24 -6.98 9.78
CA PHE A 133 30.81 -6.74 9.75
C PHE A 133 30.15 -7.19 11.06
N PHE A 134 29.36 -6.29 11.65
CA PHE A 134 28.61 -6.51 12.88
C PHE A 134 27.09 -6.37 12.65
N GLY A 135 26.68 -5.34 11.90
CA GLY A 135 25.27 -5.03 11.62
C GLY A 135 24.56 -4.29 12.76
N ASN A 136 23.23 -4.37 12.86
CA ASN A 136 22.44 -3.58 13.81
C ASN A 136 22.96 -3.71 15.27
N PRO A 137 23.35 -2.60 15.95
CA PRO A 137 23.08 -1.20 15.61
C PRO A 137 24.15 -0.43 14.79
N ILE A 138 25.35 -0.97 14.56
CA ILE A 138 26.44 -0.35 13.79
C ILE A 138 27.04 -1.36 12.81
N ASP A 139 27.07 -1.03 11.52
CA ASP A 139 27.42 -1.99 10.46
C ASP A 139 28.80 -2.64 10.59
N TYR A 140 29.86 -1.88 10.92
CA TYR A 140 31.24 -2.37 10.94
C TYR A 140 32.05 -1.89 12.14
N ILE A 141 33.02 -2.73 12.54
CA ILE A 141 34.19 -2.32 13.31
C ILE A 141 35.41 -2.51 12.41
N VAL A 142 36.23 -1.47 12.25
CA VAL A 142 37.44 -1.49 11.44
C VAL A 142 38.66 -1.41 12.34
N TYR A 143 39.55 -2.40 12.23
CA TYR A 143 40.84 -2.47 12.94
C TYR A 143 41.94 -1.83 12.10
N ASN A 144 41.82 -0.53 11.85
CA ASN A 144 42.66 0.18 10.89
C ASN A 144 44.14 0.13 11.30
N ASN A 145 44.99 -0.38 10.40
CA ASN A 145 46.44 -0.55 10.56
C ASN A 145 46.90 -1.46 11.72
N VAL A 146 46.01 -2.23 12.37
CA VAL A 146 46.41 -3.12 13.48
C VAL A 146 47.41 -4.18 12.98
N HIS A 147 47.11 -4.85 11.88
CA HIS A 147 48.00 -5.85 11.28
C HIS A 147 49.35 -5.23 10.88
N ARG A 148 49.32 -4.08 10.21
CA ARG A 148 50.50 -3.34 9.77
C ARG A 148 51.39 -2.91 10.93
N TYR A 149 50.80 -2.50 12.06
CA TYR A 149 51.55 -2.17 13.27
C TYR A 149 52.24 -3.39 13.87
N VAL A 150 51.53 -4.52 13.97
CA VAL A 150 52.10 -5.80 14.48
C VAL A 150 53.25 -6.29 13.60
N ASP A 151 53.15 -6.09 12.29
CA ASP A 151 54.18 -6.44 11.31
C ASP A 151 55.33 -5.40 11.23
N GLY A 152 55.24 -4.29 11.99
CA GLY A 152 56.26 -3.25 12.06
C GLY A 152 56.27 -2.28 10.88
N GLU A 153 55.17 -2.20 10.12
CA GLU A 153 55.05 -1.38 8.91
C GLU A 153 54.52 0.04 9.15
N CYS A 154 53.98 0.33 10.34
CA CYS A 154 53.50 1.67 10.72
C CYS A 154 53.69 1.96 12.22
N ALA A 155 53.54 3.23 12.61
CA ALA A 155 53.63 3.64 14.01
C ALA A 155 52.30 3.34 14.73
N PHE A 156 52.33 3.28 16.07
CA PHE A 156 51.12 3.09 16.88
C PHE A 156 50.13 4.25 16.69
N ASP A 157 50.61 5.46 16.44
CA ASP A 157 49.77 6.64 16.17
C ASP A 157 48.90 6.51 14.92
N ASP A 158 49.24 5.58 14.01
CA ASP A 158 48.46 5.27 12.81
C ASP A 158 47.36 4.21 13.08
N VAL A 159 47.37 3.57 14.26
CA VAL A 159 46.43 2.52 14.64
C VAL A 159 45.15 3.13 15.19
N SER A 160 44.01 2.70 14.66
CA SER A 160 42.70 3.18 15.12
C SER A 160 41.61 2.12 15.03
N ILE A 161 40.66 2.20 15.96
CA ILE A 161 39.45 1.37 15.94
C ILE A 161 38.28 2.24 15.49
N VAL A 162 37.71 1.94 14.33
CA VAL A 162 36.65 2.76 13.72
C VAL A 162 35.32 2.02 13.78
N PHE A 163 34.34 2.62 14.45
CA PHE A 163 32.94 2.20 14.36
C PHE A 163 32.32 2.86 13.13
N LEU A 164 31.98 2.06 12.13
CA LEU A 164 31.54 2.54 10.82
C LEU A 164 30.09 2.12 10.56
N GLU A 165 29.24 3.10 10.28
CA GLU A 165 27.85 2.91 9.84
C GLU A 165 27.73 3.36 8.39
N VAL A 166 27.17 2.50 7.54
CA VAL A 166 26.97 2.76 6.11
C VAL A 166 25.56 3.26 5.87
N LYS A 167 25.43 4.42 5.25
CA LYS A 167 24.14 4.93 4.76
C LYS A 167 24.18 5.08 3.24
N THR A 168 23.09 4.67 2.58
CA THR A 168 22.90 4.89 1.15
C THR A 168 21.92 6.03 0.88
N GLY A 169 22.22 6.87 -0.12
CA GLY A 169 21.33 7.95 -0.55
C GLY A 169 21.08 9.03 0.52
N LYS A 170 19.81 9.24 0.89
CA LYS A 170 19.39 10.28 1.85
C LYS A 170 19.16 9.72 3.27
N ALA A 171 19.62 8.50 3.56
CA ALA A 171 19.39 7.88 4.85
C ALA A 171 20.20 8.57 5.96
N SER A 172 19.55 8.84 7.10
CA SER A 172 20.18 9.42 8.30
C SER A 172 20.35 8.36 9.40
N LEU A 173 21.24 8.62 10.36
CA LEU A 173 21.36 7.79 11.56
C LEU A 173 20.02 7.72 12.33
N ASN A 174 19.67 6.53 12.82
CA ASN A 174 18.53 6.36 13.72
C ASN A 174 18.91 6.76 15.17
N GLU A 175 17.94 6.82 16.08
CA GLU A 175 18.19 7.25 17.47
C GLU A 175 19.20 6.36 18.23
N ARG A 176 19.19 5.04 17.99
CA ARG A 176 20.17 4.12 18.60
C ARG A 176 21.58 4.37 18.09
N GLN A 177 21.72 4.59 16.79
CA GLN A 177 22.98 4.91 16.12
C GLN A 177 23.53 6.26 16.57
N LYS A 178 22.67 7.27 16.71
CA LYS A 178 23.05 8.57 17.27
C LYS A 178 23.58 8.42 18.70
N ALA A 179 22.89 7.64 19.54
CA ALA A 179 23.34 7.40 20.91
C ALA A 179 24.72 6.72 20.97
N ILE A 180 24.99 5.76 20.09
CA ILE A 180 26.30 5.09 19.99
C ILE A 180 27.38 6.07 19.54
N ARG A 181 27.13 6.83 18.46
CA ARG A 181 28.04 7.89 18.00
C ARG A 181 28.37 8.87 19.13
N ASP A 182 27.37 9.30 19.88
CA ASP A 182 27.54 10.28 20.96
C ASP A 182 28.29 9.69 22.16
N ALA A 183 28.10 8.40 22.45
CA ALA A 183 28.89 7.69 23.47
C ALA A 183 30.37 7.59 23.07
N ILE A 184 30.64 7.20 21.82
CA ILE A 184 32.00 7.16 21.27
C ILE A 184 32.66 8.54 21.32
N ALA A 185 31.94 9.58 20.88
CA ALA A 185 32.44 10.95 20.89
C ALA A 185 32.72 11.50 22.31
N GLN A 186 32.11 10.92 23.34
CA GLN A 186 32.34 11.26 24.74
C GLN A 186 33.41 10.37 25.40
N GLY A 187 34.12 9.53 24.63
CA GLY A 187 35.11 8.60 25.17
C GLY A 187 34.52 7.47 26.01
N LYS A 188 33.20 7.21 25.91
CA LYS A 188 32.51 6.15 26.66
C LYS A 188 32.70 4.78 26.00
N VAL A 189 33.95 4.46 25.67
CA VAL A 189 34.40 3.20 25.09
C VAL A 189 35.54 2.70 25.97
N ARG A 190 35.53 1.40 26.29
CA ARG A 190 36.58 0.78 27.09
C ARG A 190 36.95 -0.57 26.52
N PHE A 191 38.17 -1.00 26.75
CA PHE A 191 38.62 -2.35 26.48
C PHE A 191 38.51 -3.17 27.77
N GLU A 192 37.90 -4.35 27.70
CA GLU A 192 37.69 -5.23 28.84
C GLU A 192 38.13 -6.64 28.46
N MET A 193 39.09 -7.19 29.20
CA MET A 193 39.59 -8.55 29.02
C MET A 193 39.02 -9.46 30.09
N VAL A 194 38.35 -10.50 29.64
CA VAL A 194 37.63 -11.44 30.49
C VAL A 194 38.16 -12.84 30.22
N ARG A 195 38.54 -13.56 31.29
CA ARG A 195 38.96 -14.96 31.23
C ARG A 195 37.85 -15.86 31.74
N MET A 196 37.56 -16.91 30.98
CA MET A 196 36.71 -18.02 31.42
C MET A 196 37.60 -19.08 32.08
N LEU A 197 37.26 -19.46 33.32
CA LEU A 197 37.91 -20.55 34.05
C LEU A 197 37.25 -21.90 33.72
N GLU A 198 37.96 -23.00 33.99
CA GLU A 198 37.51 -24.38 33.73
C GLU A 198 36.20 -24.74 34.44
N ASP A 199 35.89 -24.05 35.54
CA ASP A 199 34.67 -24.21 36.34
C ASP A 199 33.51 -23.31 35.89
N THR A 200 33.59 -22.73 34.68
CA THR A 200 32.64 -21.75 34.09
C THR A 200 32.55 -20.42 34.81
N SER A 201 33.39 -20.14 35.81
CA SER A 201 33.48 -18.82 36.41
C SER A 201 34.16 -17.82 35.46
N ILE A 202 33.68 -16.59 35.49
CA ILE A 202 34.13 -15.49 34.63
C ILE A 202 34.87 -14.49 35.51
N ILE A 203 36.13 -14.22 35.19
CA ILE A 203 36.95 -13.21 35.87
C ILE A 203 37.33 -12.11 34.87
N THR A 204 36.98 -10.87 35.18
CA THR A 204 37.49 -9.70 34.46
C THR A 204 38.91 -9.42 34.95
N GLU A 205 39.89 -9.51 34.07
CA GLU A 205 41.32 -9.38 34.41
C GLU A 205 41.85 -7.97 34.17
N GLU A 206 41.36 -7.28 33.13
CA GLU A 206 41.83 -5.97 32.75
C GLU A 206 40.69 -5.11 32.24
N ILE A 207 40.60 -3.89 32.75
CA ILE A 207 39.72 -2.84 32.23
C ILE A 207 40.61 -1.65 31.88
N VAL A 208 40.69 -1.33 30.59
CA VAL A 208 41.35 -0.13 30.10
C VAL A 208 40.26 0.86 29.71
N GLU A 209 40.04 1.86 30.54
CA GLU A 209 39.19 3.00 30.20
C GLU A 209 39.89 3.85 29.14
N CYS A 210 39.14 4.29 28.12
CA CYS A 210 39.68 5.27 27.18
C CYS A 210 39.98 6.56 27.95
N GLY A 211 41.23 7.05 27.85
CA GLY A 211 41.71 8.19 28.65
C GLY A 211 40.78 9.41 28.54
N GLN A 212 40.51 10.07 29.68
CA GLN A 212 39.65 11.25 29.76
C GLN A 212 40.24 12.51 29.10
N GLU A 213 41.47 12.44 28.58
CA GLU A 213 42.11 13.51 27.82
C GLU A 213 41.74 13.41 26.33
N GLY A 214 40.45 13.61 26.02
CA GLY A 214 39.91 13.34 24.70
C GLY A 214 38.59 14.04 24.39
N PHE A 215 38.50 15.33 24.73
CA PHE A 215 37.63 16.36 24.12
C PHE A 215 36.19 15.96 23.76
N ALA A 216 35.25 16.26 24.66
CA ALA A 216 33.84 16.44 24.29
C ALA A 216 33.71 17.66 23.35
N ILE A 217 33.81 17.44 22.05
CA ILE A 217 33.57 18.49 21.05
C ILE A 217 32.06 18.55 20.78
N ASP A 218 31.38 19.56 21.33
CA ASP A 218 30.06 19.95 20.83
C ASP A 218 30.20 20.54 19.42
N ARG A 219 30.02 19.67 18.42
CA ARG A 219 30.07 20.04 17.00
C ARG A 219 29.10 21.16 16.63
N ARG A 220 27.96 21.30 17.34
CA ARG A 220 26.96 22.34 17.03
C ARG A 220 27.45 23.76 17.30
N GLN A 221 28.47 23.94 18.15
CA GLN A 221 29.11 25.24 18.39
C GLN A 221 30.19 25.60 17.36
N LEU A 222 30.85 24.61 16.73
CA LEU A 222 31.94 24.84 15.77
C LEU A 222 31.45 25.06 14.35
N ASP A 223 30.41 24.33 13.94
CA ASP A 223 29.82 24.43 12.60
C ASP A 223 29.11 25.79 12.39
N ASN A 224 28.70 26.43 13.50
CA ASN A 224 28.00 27.71 13.54
C ASN A 224 28.78 28.80 14.30
N ASN A 225 30.11 28.74 14.38
CA ASN A 225 30.89 29.76 15.11
C ASN A 225 30.74 31.15 14.45
N PRO A 226 29.97 32.10 15.03
CA PRO A 226 29.74 33.42 14.45
C PRO A 226 30.99 34.32 14.52
N LEU A 227 32.05 33.85 15.19
CA LEU A 227 33.33 34.53 15.39
C LEU A 227 34.46 33.96 14.53
N SER A 228 34.15 33.14 13.51
CA SER A 228 35.13 32.54 12.61
C SER A 228 35.90 33.59 11.80
N ARG A 229 37.20 33.76 12.09
CA ARG A 229 38.13 34.61 11.31
C ARG A 229 38.65 33.91 10.05
N ALA A 230 37.85 33.02 9.44
CA ALA A 230 38.28 32.16 8.33
C ALA A 230 38.82 32.96 7.12
N ASN A 231 38.29 34.15 6.88
CA ASN A 231 38.69 35.01 5.75
C ASN A 231 39.85 35.98 6.08
N GLU A 232 40.34 35.98 7.32
CA GLU A 232 41.47 36.83 7.70
C GLU A 232 42.79 36.20 7.26
N LYS A 233 43.76 37.03 6.85
CA LYS A 233 45.11 36.53 6.53
C LYS A 233 45.77 35.99 7.80
N TRP A 234 46.57 34.95 7.64
CA TRP A 234 47.40 34.43 8.72
C TRP A 234 48.58 35.35 8.97
N THR A 235 48.91 35.59 10.24
CA THR A 235 50.14 36.28 10.64
C THR A 235 51.24 35.25 10.94
N GLU A 236 52.51 35.68 10.92
CA GLU A 236 53.64 34.81 11.25
C GLU A 236 53.55 34.26 12.69
N GLU A 237 53.08 35.10 13.62
CA GLU A 237 52.86 34.73 15.03
C GLU A 237 51.74 33.67 15.18
N GLU A 238 50.64 33.82 14.44
CA GLU A 238 49.54 32.85 14.44
C GLU A 238 49.98 31.50 13.84
N GLU A 239 50.84 31.53 12.82
CA GLU A 239 51.38 30.32 12.18
C GLU A 239 52.39 29.58 13.06
N TRP A 240 53.24 30.33 13.76
CA TRP A 240 54.18 29.74 14.71
C TRP A 240 53.43 29.05 15.86
N ALA A 241 52.45 29.74 16.46
CA ALA A 241 51.62 29.17 17.51
C ALA A 241 50.79 27.96 17.03
N LEU A 242 50.35 27.97 15.76
CA LEU A 242 49.65 26.85 15.16
C LEU A 242 50.54 25.61 15.06
N VAL A 243 51.76 25.79 14.56
CA VAL A 243 52.72 24.70 14.38
C VAL A 243 53.19 24.17 15.72
N GLU A 244 53.53 25.05 16.66
CA GLU A 244 53.93 24.64 18.02
C GLU A 244 52.82 23.85 18.70
N SER A 245 51.57 24.31 18.62
CA SER A 245 50.42 23.61 19.17
C SER A 245 50.19 22.25 18.50
N TYR A 246 50.35 22.18 17.18
CA TYR A 246 50.24 20.93 16.42
C TYR A 246 51.35 19.94 16.78
N ASP A 247 52.60 20.40 16.88
CA ASP A 247 53.76 19.58 17.25
C ASP A 247 53.64 19.09 18.71
N ASN A 248 52.93 19.82 19.57
CA ASN A 248 52.57 19.39 20.94
C ASN A 248 51.37 18.41 21.00
N GLY A 249 50.91 17.90 19.85
CA GLY A 249 49.89 16.84 19.78
C GLY A 249 48.44 17.33 19.85
N LEU A 250 48.17 18.63 19.69
CA LEU A 250 46.81 19.14 19.62
C LEU A 250 46.16 18.77 18.28
N ASN A 251 44.98 18.16 18.33
CA ASN A 251 44.22 17.78 17.15
C ASN A 251 43.60 19.00 16.44
N TYR A 252 43.18 18.82 15.17
CA TYR A 252 42.67 19.90 14.32
C TYR A 252 41.49 20.69 14.92
N TYR A 253 40.69 20.05 15.78
CA TYR A 253 39.55 20.69 16.42
C TYR A 253 39.97 21.54 17.62
N GLN A 254 40.99 21.11 18.37
CA GLN A 254 41.59 21.92 19.44
C GLN A 254 42.26 23.16 18.86
N LEU A 255 43.00 22.99 17.76
CA LEU A 255 43.60 24.11 17.02
C LEU A 255 42.54 25.08 16.47
N ALA A 256 41.42 24.56 15.95
CA ALA A 256 40.31 25.39 15.47
C ALA A 256 39.74 26.30 16.58
N ALA A 257 39.61 25.76 17.79
CA ALA A 257 39.13 26.52 18.96
C ALA A 257 40.15 27.58 19.41
N ILE A 258 41.44 27.22 19.50
CA ILE A 258 42.52 28.14 19.93
C ILE A 258 42.64 29.32 18.96
N HIS A 259 42.70 29.02 17.66
CA HIS A 259 42.88 30.04 16.63
C HIS A 259 41.58 30.74 16.21
N LYS A 260 40.43 30.33 16.77
CA LYS A 260 39.09 30.86 16.43
C LYS A 260 38.82 30.80 14.91
N ARG A 261 39.22 29.68 14.29
CA ARG A 261 39.04 29.40 12.85
C ARG A 261 38.35 28.06 12.65
N THR A 262 37.90 27.77 11.44
CA THR A 262 37.31 26.47 11.12
C THR A 262 38.38 25.39 11.07
N ALA A 263 38.03 24.15 11.43
CA ALA A 263 38.96 23.01 11.32
C ALA A 263 39.52 22.84 9.90
N GLN A 264 38.71 23.15 8.88
CA GLN A 264 39.15 23.10 7.49
C GLN A 264 40.19 24.18 7.14
N ALA A 265 40.09 25.38 7.74
CA ALA A 265 41.11 26.42 7.58
C ALA A 265 42.44 26.03 8.25
N ILE A 266 42.37 25.35 9.41
CA ILE A 266 43.54 24.79 10.08
C ILE A 266 44.25 23.75 9.21
N ILE A 267 43.49 22.75 8.72
CA ILE A 267 44.01 21.68 7.86
C ILE A 267 44.64 22.28 6.59
N SER A 268 43.95 23.23 5.94
CA SER A 268 44.47 23.90 4.75
C SER A 268 45.79 24.64 5.02
N ARG A 269 45.94 25.26 6.21
CA ARG A 269 47.19 25.98 6.55
C ARG A 269 48.33 25.02 6.88
N LEU A 270 48.09 24.00 7.71
CA LEU A 270 49.08 22.98 8.03
C LEU A 270 49.59 22.25 6.78
N LYS A 271 48.69 21.98 5.81
CA LYS A 271 49.05 21.40 4.51
C LYS A 271 49.94 22.33 3.69
N LYS A 272 49.63 23.64 3.64
CA LYS A 272 50.49 24.65 2.98
C LYS A 272 51.87 24.79 3.65
N MET A 273 51.95 24.50 4.95
CA MET A 273 53.21 24.54 5.73
C MET A 273 53.96 23.20 5.68
N GLY A 274 53.45 22.18 4.99
CA GLY A 274 54.10 20.87 4.85
C GLY A 274 54.08 20.00 6.10
N LYS A 275 53.22 20.30 7.08
CA LYS A 275 53.09 19.53 8.33
C LYS A 275 52.19 18.30 8.21
N ILE A 276 51.32 18.29 7.20
CA ILE A 276 50.41 17.18 6.86
C ILE A 276 50.38 16.99 5.34
N ALA A 277 50.14 15.76 4.90
CA ALA A 277 50.14 15.37 3.48
C ALA A 277 48.96 15.93 2.67
#